data_AF-A0A8S3HX42-F1
#
_entry.id   AF-A0A8S3HX42-F1
#
_cell.length_a   1.000
_cell.length_b   1.000
_cell.length_c   1.000
_cell.angle_alpha   90.00
_cell.angle_beta   90.00
_cell.angle_gamma   90.00
#
_symmetry.space_group_name_H-M   'P 1'
#
loop_
_entity.id
_entity.type
_entity.pdbx_description
1 polymer ?
#
loop_
_entity_poly.entity_id
_entity_poly.type
_entity_poly.pdbx_seq_one_letter_code
_entity_poly.pdbx_strand_id
1 'polypeptide(L)'
;DQLIVVCESGLQVWFNQTDENETRPSKVNFQIGGIDTSTKVSANTGSKSWKNVWSYKSASPIKHVTYSNDGCLFATASQNDRLVKIWYRTEDSSPIVSFTSTYLPHPRAVTYISWRQTSQFFAEGTVANCLLTCCKDNICRIWCETMQQDESAIYVSDPTMVRTRRNKQNECLNKSIQLLHKL
;
A
#
# COMPACT_ATOMS: atom_id res chain seq x y z
N ASP A 1 -9.19 6.11 5.64
CA ASP A 1 -8.49 6.46 4.38
C ASP A 1 -6.98 6.53 4.58
N GLN A 2 -6.22 5.93 3.65
CA GLN A 2 -4.76 5.97 3.62
C GLN A 2 -4.29 6.76 2.40
N LEU A 3 -3.24 7.56 2.56
CA LEU A 3 -2.59 8.30 1.49
C LEU A 3 -1.09 8.03 1.51
N ILE A 4 -0.53 7.64 0.36
CA ILE A 4 0.91 7.53 0.18
C ILE A 4 1.39 8.79 -0.52
N VAL A 5 2.33 9.47 0.13
CA VAL A 5 2.96 10.71 -0.33
C VAL A 5 4.39 10.40 -0.75
N VAL A 6 4.77 10.90 -1.92
CA VAL A 6 6.11 10.76 -2.49
C VAL A 6 6.77 12.13 -2.46
N CYS A 7 7.90 12.22 -1.75
CA CYS A 7 8.70 13.43 -1.64
C CYS A 7 10.08 13.18 -2.27
N GLU A 8 10.82 14.25 -2.57
CA GLU A 8 12.21 14.11 -3.03
C GLU A 8 13.10 13.36 -2.02
N SER A 9 12.79 13.50 -0.73
CA SER A 9 13.52 12.85 0.36
C SER A 9 13.09 11.42 0.65
N GLY A 10 12.00 10.92 0.04
CA GLY A 10 11.52 9.56 0.29
C GLY A 10 10.00 9.36 0.17
N LEU A 11 9.50 8.35 0.87
CA LEU A 11 8.10 7.93 0.88
C LEU A 11 7.51 8.11 2.27
N GLN A 12 6.23 8.46 2.33
CA GLN A 12 5.49 8.59 3.57
C GLN A 12 4.08 8.04 3.41
N VAL A 13 3.58 7.31 4.40
CA VAL A 13 2.17 6.90 4.46
C VAL A 13 1.48 7.67 5.57
N TRP A 14 0.33 8.25 5.23
CA TRP A 14 -0.49 9.05 6.11
C TRP A 14 -1.87 8.41 6.26
N PHE A 15 -2.38 8.38 7.48
CA PHE A 15 -3.71 7.87 7.81
C PHE A 15 -4.59 9.01 8.34
N ASN A 16 -5.84 9.05 7.90
CA ASN A 16 -6.83 9.98 8.44
C ASN A 16 -7.49 9.39 9.68
N GLN A 17 -7.19 9.95 10.85
CA GLN A 17 -7.78 9.54 12.12
C GLN A 17 -9.10 10.30 12.32
N THR A 18 -10.21 9.57 12.29
CA THR A 18 -11.50 10.04 12.77
C THR A 18 -11.60 9.72 14.26
N ASP A 19 -11.78 10.73 15.10
CA ASP A 19 -12.03 10.52 16.53
C ASP A 19 -13.38 9.82 16.72
N GLU A 20 -13.37 8.50 16.95
CA GLU A 20 -14.56 7.73 17.36
C GLU A 20 -14.85 7.86 18.87
N ASN A 21 -14.52 9.00 19.49
CA ASN A 21 -14.72 9.22 20.93
C ASN A 21 -15.99 10.02 21.28
N GLU A 22 -16.98 10.10 20.39
CA GLU A 22 -18.31 10.62 20.73
C GLU A 22 -19.34 9.51 20.97
N THR A 23 -19.25 8.79 22.10
CA THR A 23 -20.45 8.39 22.87
C THR A 23 -20.11 7.83 24.27
N ARG A 24 -19.88 8.73 25.22
CA ARG A 24 -20.55 8.62 26.53
C ARG A 24 -20.93 10.04 26.94
N PRO A 25 -22.23 10.39 27.05
CA PRO A 25 -22.59 11.68 27.62
C PRO A 25 -22.12 11.68 29.08
N SER A 26 -21.06 12.43 29.36
CA SER A 26 -20.63 12.75 30.71
C SER A 26 -21.83 13.30 31.46
N LYS A 27 -22.18 12.62 32.55
CA LYS A 27 -23.20 12.98 33.54
C LYS A 27 -23.28 14.50 33.72
N VAL A 28 -24.38 15.10 33.27
CA VAL A 28 -24.70 16.52 33.48
C VAL A 28 -24.82 16.78 34.98
N ASN A 29 -23.91 17.59 35.54
CA ASN A 29 -24.05 18.14 36.88
C ASN A 29 -24.77 19.49 36.76
N PHE A 30 -25.93 19.61 37.40
CA PHE A 30 -26.59 20.90 37.59
C PHE A 30 -26.01 21.57 38.83
N GLN A 31 -25.51 22.80 38.68
CA GLN A 31 -25.16 23.66 39.80
C GLN A 31 -25.89 25.00 39.63
N ILE A 32 -26.78 25.28 40.58
CA ILE A 32 -27.55 26.52 40.69
C ILE A 32 -26.70 27.52 41.48
N GLY A 33 -26.46 28.70 40.90
CA GLY A 33 -25.80 29.84 41.57
C GLY A 33 -24.77 30.52 40.67
N GLY A 34 -25.07 31.74 40.23
CA GLY A 34 -24.24 32.50 39.28
C GLY A 34 -22.89 32.96 39.84
N ILE A 35 -21.98 33.25 38.91
CA ILE A 35 -20.98 34.34 38.88
C ILE A 35 -20.24 34.22 37.54
N ASP A 36 -20.06 35.37 36.87
CA ASP A 36 -19.58 35.53 35.52
C ASP A 36 -18.17 34.94 35.31
N THR A 37 -18.07 33.91 34.48
CA THR A 37 -16.80 33.53 33.86
C THR A 37 -17.05 33.21 32.39
N SER A 38 -16.37 33.95 31.52
CA SER A 38 -16.40 33.79 30.07
C SER A 38 -16.00 32.35 29.71
N THR A 39 -17.01 31.51 29.54
CA THR A 39 -16.85 30.12 29.13
C THR A 39 -16.52 30.17 27.65
N LYS A 40 -15.24 30.07 27.31
CA LYS A 40 -14.83 29.75 25.94
C LYS A 40 -15.44 28.39 25.61
N VAL A 41 -16.58 28.41 24.92
CA VAL A 41 -17.13 27.25 24.24
C VAL A 41 -16.12 26.91 23.15
N SER A 42 -15.15 26.06 23.48
CA SER A 42 -14.32 25.42 22.48
C SER A 42 -15.25 24.49 21.71
N ALA A 43 -15.72 24.96 20.56
CA ALA A 43 -16.41 24.13 19.59
C ALA A 43 -15.48 22.94 19.29
N ASN A 44 -15.77 21.78 19.88
CA ASN A 44 -15.09 20.53 19.58
C ASN A 44 -15.60 20.08 18.21
N THR A 45 -15.15 20.78 17.17
CA THR A 45 -15.25 20.30 15.80
C THR A 45 -14.31 19.10 15.74
N GLY A 46 -14.88 17.89 15.65
CA GLY A 46 -14.12 16.65 15.53
C GLY A 46 -13.05 16.79 14.45
N SER A 47 -11.83 17.06 14.88
CA SER A 47 -10.74 17.48 14.01
C SER A 47 -10.18 16.23 13.36
N LYS A 48 -10.59 15.96 12.12
CA LYS A 48 -9.94 14.95 11.26
C LYS A 48 -8.45 15.28 11.20
N SER A 49 -7.61 14.49 11.85
CA SER A 49 -6.18 14.71 11.91
C SER A 49 -5.46 13.66 11.07
N TRP A 50 -4.50 14.11 10.26
CA TRP A 50 -3.65 13.22 9.47
C TRP A 50 -2.41 12.85 10.29
N LYS A 51 -2.15 11.55 10.40
CA LYS A 51 -0.98 11.03 11.11
C LYS A 51 -0.06 10.30 10.15
N ASN A 52 1.23 10.64 10.16
CA ASN A 52 2.23 9.83 9.47
C ASN A 52 2.39 8.50 10.23
N VAL A 53 2.11 7.39 9.54
CA VAL A 53 2.16 6.03 10.12
C VAL A 53 3.38 5.25 9.66
N TRP A 54 3.99 5.65 8.55
CA TRP A 54 5.21 5.05 8.02
C TRP A 54 5.99 6.07 7.20
N SER A 55 7.32 5.94 7.22
CA SER A 55 8.20 6.73 6.36
C SER A 55 9.42 5.93 5.94
N TYR A 56 9.91 6.24 4.74
CA TYR A 56 11.13 5.69 4.20
C TYR A 56 11.96 6.81 3.61
N LYS A 57 13.21 6.95 4.06
CA LYS A 57 14.15 7.95 3.52
C LYS A 57 14.88 7.36 2.32
N SER A 58 14.75 8.01 1.17
CA SER A 58 15.47 7.62 -0.03
C SER A 58 16.83 8.33 -0.11
N ALA A 59 17.86 7.61 -0.56
CA ALA A 59 19.18 8.18 -0.83
C ALA A 59 19.21 9.06 -2.10
N SER A 60 18.20 8.91 -2.97
CA SER A 60 18.09 9.67 -4.22
C SER A 60 16.61 9.99 -4.52
N PRO A 61 16.32 11.14 -5.16
CA PRO A 61 14.96 11.56 -5.46
C PRO A 61 14.19 10.48 -6.23
N ILE A 62 12.99 10.17 -5.77
CA ILE A 62 12.12 9.18 -6.40
C ILE A 62 11.50 9.82 -7.65
N LYS A 63 11.68 9.18 -8.82
CA LYS A 63 11.19 9.68 -10.11
C LYS A 63 9.93 8.98 -10.58
N HIS A 64 9.78 7.71 -10.24
CA HIS A 64 8.63 6.90 -10.63
C HIS A 64 8.02 6.27 -9.39
N VAL A 65 6.69 6.36 -9.29
CA VAL A 65 5.89 5.62 -8.32
C VAL A 65 4.62 5.16 -9.02
N THR A 66 4.33 3.86 -8.97
CA THR A 66 3.15 3.28 -9.61
C THR A 66 2.66 2.06 -8.84
N TYR A 67 1.35 1.83 -8.86
CA TYR A 67 0.66 0.81 -8.07
C TYR A 67 0.25 -0.37 -8.95
N SER A 68 0.30 -1.58 -8.39
CA SER A 68 -0.33 -2.73 -9.01
C SER A 68 -1.84 -2.56 -9.06
N ASN A 69 -2.50 -3.25 -9.99
CA ASN A 69 -3.95 -3.14 -10.19
C ASN A 69 -4.75 -3.66 -8.97
N ASP A 70 -4.18 -4.56 -8.17
CA ASP A 70 -4.78 -5.08 -6.95
C ASP A 70 -4.50 -4.22 -5.70
N GLY A 71 -3.70 -3.15 -5.83
CA GLY A 71 -3.30 -2.28 -4.72
C GLY A 71 -2.42 -2.95 -3.66
N CYS A 72 -1.98 -4.20 -3.86
CA CYS A 72 -1.19 -4.94 -2.88
C CYS A 72 0.31 -4.62 -2.99
N LEU A 73 0.76 -4.15 -4.16
CA LEU A 73 2.14 -3.83 -4.46
C LEU A 73 2.25 -2.39 -5.00
N PHE A 74 3.41 -1.78 -4.78
CA PHE A 74 3.78 -0.58 -5.52
C PHE A 74 5.26 -0.58 -5.87
N ALA A 75 5.57 -0.04 -7.05
CA ALA A 75 6.92 0.04 -7.58
C ALA A 75 7.42 1.47 -7.48
N THR A 76 8.68 1.62 -7.09
CA THR A 76 9.37 2.91 -7.08
C THR A 76 10.75 2.80 -7.73
N ALA A 77 11.17 3.86 -8.41
CA ALA A 77 12.55 4.00 -8.85
C ALA A 77 13.06 5.42 -8.64
N SER A 78 14.30 5.49 -8.19
CA SER A 78 15.02 6.73 -7.97
C SER A 78 15.73 7.22 -9.23
N GLN A 79 16.01 8.52 -9.27
CA GLN A 79 16.72 9.15 -10.38
C GLN A 79 18.08 8.48 -10.60
N ASN A 80 18.34 8.09 -11.86
CA ASN A 80 19.57 7.41 -12.28
C ASN A 80 19.86 6.07 -11.57
N ASP A 81 18.89 5.52 -10.83
CA ASP A 81 19.06 4.25 -10.14
C ASP A 81 18.87 3.08 -11.12
N ARG A 82 19.62 2.00 -10.86
CA ARG A 82 19.56 0.72 -11.58
C ARG A 82 18.65 -0.29 -10.89
N LEU A 83 18.01 0.12 -9.79
CA LEU A 83 17.15 -0.72 -9.00
C LEU A 83 15.72 -0.20 -9.05
N VAL A 84 14.77 -1.10 -9.30
CA VAL A 84 13.36 -0.85 -8.99
C VAL A 84 13.07 -1.49 -7.64
N LYS A 85 12.49 -0.74 -6.72
CA LYS A 85 12.02 -1.26 -5.43
C LYS A 85 10.54 -1.59 -5.54
N ILE A 86 10.18 -2.83 -5.25
CA ILE A 86 8.80 -3.26 -5.10
C ILE A 86 8.50 -3.32 -3.62
N TRP A 87 7.46 -2.61 -3.22
CA TRP A 87 7.02 -2.51 -1.85
C TRP A 87 5.73 -3.29 -1.66
N TYR A 88 5.63 -3.94 -0.52
CA TYR A 88 4.45 -4.67 -0.08
C TYR A 88 4.28 -4.52 1.43
N ARG A 89 3.04 -4.58 1.88
CA ARG A 89 2.74 -4.48 3.32
C ARG A 89 3.19 -5.76 4.01
N THR A 90 3.87 -5.60 5.13
CA THR A 90 4.23 -6.71 6.02
C THR A 90 3.23 -6.77 7.15
N GLU A 91 2.70 -7.97 7.40
CA GLU A 91 1.82 -8.22 8.53
C GLU A 91 2.64 -8.64 9.73
N ASP A 92 3.26 -7.66 10.37
CA ASP A 92 3.71 -7.84 11.73
C ASP A 92 2.45 -7.83 12.61
N SER A 93 2.40 -8.62 13.68
CA SER A 93 1.28 -8.64 14.66
C SER A 93 1.10 -7.31 15.42
N SER A 94 1.74 -6.24 14.95
CA SER A 94 1.68 -4.89 15.48
C SER A 94 0.53 -4.11 14.83
N PRO A 95 -0.10 -3.18 15.55
CA PRO A 95 -1.10 -2.28 14.97
C PRO A 95 -0.50 -1.25 13.98
N ILE A 96 0.82 -1.28 13.76
CA ILE A 96 1.55 -0.31 12.94
C ILE A 96 1.65 -0.84 11.50
N VAL A 97 1.42 0.04 10.53
CA VAL A 97 1.58 -0.29 9.11
C VAL A 97 3.08 -0.35 8.79
N SER A 98 3.57 -1.55 8.45
CA SER A 98 4.94 -1.78 7.99
C SER A 98 4.95 -2.13 6.50
N PHE A 99 5.95 -1.64 5.78
CA PHE A 99 6.24 -2.04 4.39
C PHE A 99 7.64 -2.60 4.28
N THR A 100 7.77 -3.73 3.58
CA THR A 100 9.05 -4.32 3.17
C THR A 100 9.24 -4.09 1.68
N SER A 101 10.49 -4.12 1.22
CA SER A 101 10.82 -3.98 -0.19
C SER A 101 11.72 -5.09 -0.74
N THR A 102 11.52 -5.41 -2.01
CA THR A 102 12.38 -6.27 -2.83
C THR A 102 12.93 -5.47 -4.01
N TYR A 103 14.12 -5.83 -4.50
CA TYR A 103 14.84 -5.09 -5.52
C TYR A 103 14.88 -5.85 -6.85
N LEU A 104 14.55 -5.16 -7.94
CA LEU A 104 14.64 -5.68 -9.31
C LEU A 104 15.83 -5.03 -10.03
N PRO A 105 16.93 -5.76 -10.26
CA PRO A 105 18.16 -5.20 -10.79
C PRO A 105 18.10 -4.96 -12.31
N HIS A 106 18.73 -3.88 -12.75
CA HIS A 106 18.92 -3.51 -14.15
C HIS A 106 20.40 -3.22 -14.45
N PRO A 107 20.87 -3.43 -15.69
CA PRO A 107 22.26 -3.12 -16.06
C PRO A 107 22.51 -1.61 -16.17
N ARG A 108 21.47 -0.83 -16.51
CA ARG A 108 21.53 0.64 -16.61
C ARG A 108 20.36 1.30 -15.89
N ALA A 109 20.42 2.63 -15.78
CA ALA A 109 19.43 3.42 -15.07
C ALA A 109 18.02 3.21 -15.66
N VAL A 110 17.05 2.95 -14.80
CA VAL A 110 15.65 2.73 -15.17
C VAL A 110 15.07 4.04 -15.69
N THR A 111 14.32 3.96 -16.79
CA THR A 111 13.72 5.11 -17.48
C THR A 111 12.20 5.04 -17.48
N TYR A 112 11.62 3.85 -17.36
CA TYR A 112 10.17 3.65 -17.39
C TYR A 112 9.74 2.46 -16.55
N ILE A 113 8.58 2.58 -15.90
CA ILE A 113 7.95 1.55 -15.07
C ILE A 113 6.45 1.61 -15.29
N SER A 114 5.82 0.46 -15.56
CA SER A 114 4.37 0.35 -15.69
C SER A 114 3.88 -1.03 -15.27
N TRP A 115 2.82 -1.06 -14.46
CA TRP A 115 2.14 -2.30 -14.13
C TRP A 115 1.21 -2.71 -15.26
N ARG A 116 1.06 -4.02 -15.46
CA ARG A 116 0.03 -4.58 -16.32
C ARG A 116 -1.35 -4.14 -15.81
N GLN A 117 -2.14 -3.53 -16.68
CA GLN A 117 -3.56 -3.34 -16.43
C GLN A 117 -4.28 -4.67 -16.60
N THR A 118 -5.02 -5.09 -15.58
CA THR A 118 -5.93 -6.24 -15.68
C THR A 118 -7.37 -5.74 -15.77
N SER A 119 -8.20 -6.44 -16.55
CA SER A 119 -9.61 -6.08 -16.63
C SER A 119 -10.33 -6.29 -15.30
N GLN A 120 -11.31 -5.46 -15.01
CA GLN A 120 -12.22 -5.59 -13.86
C GLN A 120 -12.97 -6.93 -13.82
N PHE A 121 -13.01 -7.67 -14.95
CA PHE A 121 -13.65 -8.98 -15.02
C PHE A 121 -12.83 -10.08 -14.36
N PHE A 122 -11.53 -9.87 -14.12
CA PHE A 122 -10.73 -10.82 -13.37
C PHE A 122 -10.89 -10.57 -11.87
N ALA A 123 -11.22 -11.63 -11.13
CA ALA A 123 -11.25 -11.54 -9.68
C ALA A 123 -9.84 -11.26 -9.14
N GLU A 124 -9.76 -10.43 -8.10
CA GLU A 124 -8.50 -10.10 -7.43
C GLU A 124 -7.73 -11.38 -7.04
N GLY A 125 -6.46 -11.47 -7.43
CA GLY A 125 -5.61 -12.63 -7.13
C GLY A 125 -5.74 -13.82 -8.08
N THR A 126 -6.57 -13.74 -9.12
CA THR A 126 -6.62 -14.79 -10.18
C THR A 126 -5.53 -14.64 -11.23
N VAL A 127 -4.97 -13.44 -11.34
CA VAL A 127 -3.94 -13.10 -12.31
C VAL A 127 -2.74 -12.58 -11.55
N ALA A 128 -1.56 -13.10 -11.86
CA ALA A 128 -0.31 -12.63 -11.28
C ALA A 128 -0.07 -11.15 -11.67
N ASN A 129 0.43 -10.36 -10.71
CA ASN A 129 0.90 -9.02 -11.00
C ASN A 129 2.13 -9.11 -11.90
N CYS A 130 2.11 -8.40 -13.03
CA CYS A 130 3.27 -8.26 -13.91
C CYS A 130 3.63 -6.78 -14.07
N LEU A 131 4.93 -6.50 -14.06
CA LEU A 131 5.52 -5.19 -14.17
C LEU A 131 6.44 -5.13 -15.38
N LEU A 132 6.23 -4.13 -16.24
CA LEU A 132 7.14 -3.75 -17.30
C LEU A 132 8.10 -2.69 -16.78
N THR A 133 9.38 -2.88 -17.03
CA THR A 133 10.42 -1.87 -16.77
C THR A 133 11.28 -1.69 -18.02
N CYS A 134 11.70 -0.47 -18.31
CA CYS A 134 12.68 -0.20 -19.37
C CYS A 134 13.83 0.63 -18.77
N CYS A 135 15.05 0.41 -19.25
CA CYS A 135 16.20 1.18 -18.78
C CYS A 135 17.05 1.71 -19.95
N LYS A 136 18.09 2.50 -19.65
CA LYS A 136 18.93 3.17 -20.67
C LYS A 136 19.72 2.22 -21.58
N ASP A 137 19.59 0.90 -21.42
CA ASP A 137 20.09 -0.09 -22.37
C ASP A 137 19.11 -0.31 -23.55
N ASN A 138 17.96 0.39 -23.55
CA ASN A 138 16.86 0.25 -24.51
C ASN A 138 16.17 -1.13 -24.49
N ILE A 139 16.40 -1.93 -23.45
CA ILE A 139 15.78 -3.24 -23.27
C ILE A 139 14.67 -3.10 -22.22
N CYS A 140 13.49 -3.58 -22.58
CA CYS A 140 12.39 -3.69 -21.64
C CYS A 140 12.36 -5.09 -21.01
N ARG A 141 11.95 -5.17 -19.75
CA ARG A 141 11.93 -6.38 -18.94
C ARG A 141 10.56 -6.56 -18.34
N ILE A 142 10.06 -7.80 -18.40
CA ILE A 142 8.80 -8.18 -17.78
C ILE A 142 9.12 -8.98 -16.53
N TRP A 143 8.63 -8.49 -15.41
CA TRP A 143 8.74 -9.11 -14.11
C TRP A 143 7.36 -9.58 -13.69
N CYS A 144 7.22 -10.81 -13.20
CA CYS A 144 5.92 -11.29 -12.70
C CYS A 144 6.07 -11.85 -11.29
N GLU A 145 5.06 -11.57 -10.47
CA GLU A 145 4.89 -12.16 -9.15
C GLU A 145 4.66 -13.67 -9.28
N THR A 146 5.43 -14.46 -8.54
CA THR A 146 5.19 -15.89 -8.41
C THR A 146 4.01 -16.12 -7.47
N MET A 147 2.88 -16.55 -8.01
CA MET A 147 1.76 -17.03 -7.20
C MET A 147 2.15 -18.40 -6.64
N GLN A 148 2.31 -18.52 -5.33
CA GLN A 148 2.41 -19.83 -4.70
C GLN A 148 1.02 -20.45 -4.80
N GLN A 149 0.82 -21.39 -5.72
CA GLN A 149 -0.41 -22.17 -5.73
C GLN A 149 -0.34 -23.08 -4.50
N ASP A 150 -1.21 -22.84 -3.51
CA ASP A 150 -1.50 -23.88 -2.54
C ASP A 150 -1.92 -25.12 -3.33
N GLU A 151 -1.20 -26.22 -3.14
CA GLU A 151 -1.36 -27.53 -3.82
C GLU A 151 -2.69 -28.24 -3.48
N SER A 152 -3.74 -27.49 -3.13
CA SER A 152 -5.06 -28.01 -2.74
C SER A 152 -6.23 -27.48 -3.56
N ALA A 153 -6.00 -26.55 -4.50
CA ALA A 153 -7.06 -26.06 -5.39
C ALA A 153 -6.88 -26.60 -6.82
N ILE A 154 -6.90 -27.93 -6.97
CA ILE A 154 -7.26 -28.53 -8.26
C ILE A 154 -8.73 -28.12 -8.51
N TYR A 155 -8.93 -27.35 -9.57
CA TYR A 155 -10.22 -26.82 -10.02
C TYR A 155 -11.34 -27.86 -9.92
N VAL A 156 -12.29 -27.65 -9.00
CA VAL A 156 -13.66 -28.09 -9.19
C VAL A 156 -14.45 -26.85 -9.57
N SER A 157 -14.85 -26.81 -10.83
CA SER A 157 -15.82 -25.85 -11.35
C SER A 157 -17.17 -26.10 -10.69
N ASP A 158 -17.52 -25.30 -9.69
CA ASP A 158 -18.90 -25.19 -9.24
C ASP A 158 -19.26 -23.69 -9.08
N PRO A 159 -20.24 -23.13 -9.84
CA PRO A 159 -20.55 -21.70 -9.84
C PRO A 159 -21.24 -21.20 -8.56
N THR A 160 -21.55 -22.10 -7.64
CA THR A 160 -22.30 -21.79 -6.43
C THR A 160 -21.58 -22.43 -5.25
N MET A 161 -20.71 -21.69 -4.55
CA MET A 161 -20.59 -21.73 -3.08
C MET A 161 -19.37 -20.98 -2.55
N VAL A 162 -19.67 -20.19 -1.51
CA VAL A 162 -18.81 -19.73 -0.42
C VAL A 162 -17.59 -18.87 -0.82
N ARG A 163 -17.86 -17.57 -0.84
CA ARG A 163 -16.92 -16.49 -0.54
C ARG A 163 -16.33 -16.71 0.86
N THR A 164 -15.37 -17.61 1.01
CA THR A 164 -14.46 -17.52 2.15
C THR A 164 -13.59 -16.31 1.85
N ARG A 165 -13.67 -15.27 2.67
CA ARG A 165 -12.61 -14.25 2.73
C ARG A 165 -11.33 -15.01 3.06
N ARG A 166 -10.61 -15.49 2.04
CA ARG A 166 -9.28 -16.05 2.21
C ARG A 166 -8.50 -14.98 2.94
N ASN A 167 -7.89 -15.34 4.05
CA ASN A 167 -6.96 -14.48 4.76
C ASN A 167 -5.76 -14.24 3.83
N LYS A 168 -5.87 -13.24 2.94
CA LYS A 168 -4.82 -12.68 2.06
C LYS A 168 -3.59 -12.15 2.83
N GLN A 169 -3.60 -12.36 4.14
CA GLN A 169 -2.74 -11.81 5.17
C GLN A 169 -1.42 -12.58 5.30
N ASN A 170 -1.41 -13.87 4.96
CA ASN A 170 -0.22 -14.74 5.09
C ASN A 170 0.54 -14.96 3.75
N GLU A 171 -0.01 -14.56 2.60
CA GLU A 171 0.62 -14.76 1.28
C GLU A 171 1.68 -13.69 0.94
N CYS A 172 1.75 -12.59 1.69
CA CYS A 172 2.74 -11.52 1.43
C CYS A 172 4.18 -11.88 1.85
N LEU A 173 4.38 -12.98 2.58
CA LEU A 173 5.69 -13.38 3.11
C LEU A 173 6.60 -14.07 2.07
N ASN A 174 6.07 -14.55 0.93
CA ASN A 174 6.83 -15.32 -0.09
C ASN A 174 6.65 -14.80 -1.53
N LYS A 175 6.37 -13.51 -1.73
CA LYS A 175 6.19 -12.93 -3.08
C LYS A 175 7.53 -12.70 -3.76
N SER A 176 8.06 -13.72 -4.44
CA SER A 176 9.22 -13.54 -5.31
C SER A 176 8.76 -12.96 -6.66
N ILE A 177 9.42 -11.90 -7.12
CA ILE A 177 9.17 -11.33 -8.44
C ILE A 177 10.35 -11.72 -9.32
N GLN A 178 10.07 -12.47 -10.38
CA GLN A 178 11.09 -13.07 -11.24
C GLN A 178 11.06 -12.42 -12.63
N LEU A 179 12.24 -12.34 -13.26
CA LEU A 179 12.37 -11.90 -14.63
C LEU A 179 11.84 -13.00 -15.56
N LEU A 180 10.76 -12.72 -16.27
CA LEU A 180 10.15 -13.68 -17.19
C LEU A 180 10.72 -13.55 -18.60
N HIS A 181 10.89 -12.31 -19.09
CA HIS A 181 11.31 -12.06 -20.47
C HIS A 181 12.09 -10.76 -20.62
N LYS A 182 12.99 -10.71 -21.62
CA LYS A 182 13.68 -9.49 -22.08
C LYS A 182 13.21 -9.21 -23.51
N LEU A 183 12.81 -7.98 -23.79
CA LEU A 183 12.37 -7.51 -25.11
C LEU A 183 13.47 -6.71 -25.79
#